data_AF-A0A9E3LSM6-F1
#
_entry.id   AF-A0A9E3LSM6-F1
#
_cell.length_a   1.000
_cell.length_b   1.000
_cell.length_c   1.000
_cell.angle_alpha   90.00
_cell.angle_beta   90.00
_cell.angle_gamma   90.00
#
_symmetry.space_group_name_H-M   'P 1'
#
loop_
_entity.id
_entity.type
_entity.pdbx_description
1 polymer ?
#
loop_
_entity_poly.entity_id
_entity_poly.type
_entity_poly.pdbx_seq_one_letter_code
_entity_poly.pdbx_strand_id
1 'polypeptide(L)'
;MATMGRYCKAYSLKKLREFSQWTECTENTRKEKKEVSGNEVEINRELTDDDFLYVQENYVVTDGVFKDENIVFDNITPEWKDFCHKILAFELPVYKPVQVST
;
A
#
# COMPACT_ATOMS: atom_id res chain seq x y z
N MET A 1 -4.23 -15.73 8.56
CA MET A 1 -4.29 -14.64 9.55
C MET A 1 -3.57 -13.48 8.91
N ALA A 2 -4.23 -12.32 8.79
CA ALA A 2 -3.61 -11.13 8.23
C ALA A 2 -2.43 -10.71 9.11
N THR A 3 -1.32 -10.36 8.48
CA THR A 3 -0.08 -9.97 9.14
C THR A 3 0.06 -8.45 9.11
N MET A 4 0.01 -7.82 10.28
CA MET A 4 0.27 -6.39 10.36
C MET A 4 1.77 -6.13 10.15
N GLY A 5 2.10 -5.25 9.19
CA GLY A 5 3.47 -4.78 9.01
C GLY A 5 3.95 -3.96 10.23
N ARG A 6 5.25 -3.97 10.50
CA ARG A 6 5.86 -3.11 11.54
C ARG A 6 5.82 -1.64 11.14
N TYR A 7 5.83 -1.38 9.84
CA TYR A 7 5.76 -0.04 9.28
C TYR A 7 5.06 -0.08 7.92
N CYS A 8 4.15 0.85 7.72
CA CYS A 8 3.62 1.20 6.41
C CYS A 8 3.43 2.72 6.36
N LYS A 9 3.45 3.27 5.16
CA LYS A 9 3.19 4.69 4.93
C LYS A 9 2.26 4.86 3.75
N ALA A 10 1.25 5.71 3.94
CA ALA A 10 0.26 5.99 2.91
C ALA A 10 0.79 7.03 1.91
N TYR A 11 0.56 6.79 0.63
CA TYR A 11 0.90 7.66 -0.48
C TYR A 11 -0.28 7.78 -1.42
N SER A 12 -0.49 8.97 -1.99
CA SER A 12 -1.53 9.15 -2.99
C SER A 12 -1.22 8.33 -4.23
N LEU A 13 -2.25 7.76 -4.85
CA LEU A 13 -2.12 6.93 -6.04
C LEU A 13 -1.52 7.72 -7.20
N LYS A 14 -1.87 9.01 -7.29
CA LYS A 14 -1.23 9.95 -8.22
C LYS A 14 0.30 9.88 -8.17
N LYS A 15 0.89 9.88 -6.97
CA LYS A 15 2.34 9.80 -6.81
C LYS A 15 2.88 8.43 -7.17
N LEU A 16 2.16 7.36 -6.82
CA LEU A 16 2.59 5.99 -7.14
C LEU A 16 2.62 5.75 -8.66
N ARG A 17 1.64 6.31 -9.39
CA ARG A 17 1.55 6.31 -10.85
C ARG A 17 2.67 7.11 -11.55
N GLU A 18 3.44 7.94 -10.84
CA GLU A 18 4.62 8.61 -11.40
C GLU A 18 5.77 7.62 -11.66
N PHE A 19 5.74 6.43 -11.05
CA PHE A 19 6.69 5.37 -11.36
C PHE A 19 6.37 4.74 -12.72
N SER A 20 7.32 4.79 -13.65
CA SER A 20 7.08 4.39 -15.05
C SER A 20 6.70 2.93 -15.26
N GLN A 21 7.06 2.04 -14.33
CA GLN A 21 6.74 0.61 -14.38
C GLN A 21 5.59 0.24 -13.44
N TRP A 22 4.83 1.23 -12.97
CA TRP A 22 3.67 1.03 -12.11
C TRP A 22 2.58 0.23 -12.85
N THR A 23 2.05 -0.81 -12.21
CA THR A 23 0.98 -1.65 -12.77
C THR A 23 0.06 -2.09 -11.63
N GLU A 24 -1.15 -1.54 -11.61
CA GLU A 24 -2.12 -1.76 -10.55
C GLU A 24 -2.87 -3.07 -10.75
N CYS A 25 -2.85 -3.94 -9.73
CA CYS A 25 -3.75 -5.09 -9.68
C CYS A 25 -5.11 -4.65 -9.13
N THR A 26 -5.95 -4.07 -9.98
CA THR A 26 -7.29 -3.58 -9.61
C THR A 26 -8.22 -4.71 -9.13
N GLU A 27 -7.94 -5.96 -9.52
CA GLU A 27 -8.66 -7.16 -9.07
C GLU A 27 -8.42 -7.48 -7.58
N ASN A 28 -7.35 -6.94 -6.98
CA ASN A 28 -7.03 -7.16 -5.57
C ASN A 28 -7.40 -5.96 -4.67
N THR A 29 -8.04 -4.92 -5.20
CA THR A 29 -8.42 -3.76 -4.38
C THR A 29 -9.38 -4.15 -3.27
N ARG A 30 -9.43 -3.31 -2.24
CA ARG A 30 -10.34 -3.53 -1.12
C ARG A 30 -11.77 -3.59 -1.64
N LYS A 31 -12.51 -4.59 -1.17
CA LYS A 31 -13.93 -4.69 -1.49
C LYS A 31 -14.71 -3.65 -0.69
N GLU A 32 -15.65 -3.01 -1.36
CA GLU A 32 -16.60 -2.09 -0.77
C GLU A 32 -18.01 -2.61 -1.01
N LYS A 33 -18.85 -2.44 0.00
CA LYS A 33 -20.26 -2.77 -0.11
C LYS A 33 -20.95 -1.68 -0.90
N LYS A 34 -21.54 -2.05 -2.02
CA LYS A 34 -22.36 -1.15 -2.84
C LYS A 34 -23.75 -1.74 -2.94
N GLU A 35 -24.76 -0.89 -2.75
CA GLU A 35 -26.13 -1.29 -3.00
C GLU A 35 -26.38 -1.23 -4.51
N VAL A 36 -26.66 -2.38 -5.12
CA VAL A 36 -27.01 -2.48 -6.54
C VAL A 36 -28.39 -3.12 -6.62
N SER A 37 -29.37 -2.34 -7.09
CA SER A 37 -30.75 -2.80 -7.25
C SER A 37 -31.38 -3.36 -5.96
N GLY A 38 -31.10 -2.72 -4.81
CA GLY A 38 -31.64 -3.11 -3.50
C GLY A 38 -30.96 -4.33 -2.85
N ASN A 39 -29.87 -4.83 -3.44
CA ASN A 39 -29.03 -5.88 -2.84
C ASN A 39 -27.66 -5.30 -2.49
N GLU A 40 -27.14 -5.62 -1.30
CA GLU A 40 -25.76 -5.34 -0.94
C GLU A 40 -24.83 -6.32 -1.67
N VAL A 41 -23.98 -5.80 -2.55
CA VAL A 41 -22.93 -6.58 -3.24
C VAL A 41 -21.56 -6.05 -2.86
N GLU A 42 -20.61 -6.94 -2.62
CA GLU A 42 -19.21 -6.59 -2.41
C GLU A 42 -18.52 -6.51 -3.77
N ILE A 43 -18.12 -5.30 -4.16
CA ILE A 43 -17.37 -5.06 -5.39
C ILE A 43 -16.01 -4.45 -5.06
N ASN A 44 -15.04 -4.67 -5.94
CA ASN A 44 -13.75 -4.01 -5.86
C ASN A 44 -13.95 -2.49 -5.95
N ARG A 45 -13.30 -1.73 -5.05
CA ARG A 45 -13.32 -0.28 -5.15
C ARG A 45 -12.59 0.18 -6.41
N GLU A 46 -13.10 1.24 -7.00
CA GLU A 46 -12.44 1.94 -8.10
C GLU A 46 -11.35 2.84 -7.51
N LEU A 47 -10.15 2.80 -8.09
CA LEU A 47 -9.00 3.57 -7.65
C LEU A 47 -8.82 4.83 -8.50
N THR A 48 -8.84 5.98 -7.83
CA THR A 48 -8.63 7.32 -8.39
C THR A 48 -7.32 7.94 -7.90
N ASP A 49 -6.86 8.99 -8.56
CA ASP A 49 -5.59 9.65 -8.22
C ASP A 49 -5.55 10.25 -6.80
N ASP A 50 -6.72 10.60 -6.25
CA ASP A 50 -6.91 11.13 -4.90
C ASP A 50 -6.91 10.05 -3.82
N ASP A 51 -7.00 8.77 -4.20
CA ASP A 51 -6.97 7.67 -3.25
C ASP A 51 -5.56 7.43 -2.72
N PHE A 52 -5.48 6.86 -1.52
CA PHE A 52 -4.22 6.54 -0.88
C PHE A 52 -4.03 5.03 -0.77
N LEU A 53 -2.84 4.56 -1.15
CA LEU A 53 -2.38 3.19 -0.92
C LEU A 53 -1.20 3.17 0.04
N TYR A 54 -0.91 2.01 0.60
CA TYR A 54 0.08 1.84 1.65
C TYR A 54 1.31 1.12 1.11
N VAL A 55 2.46 1.79 1.13
CA VAL A 55 3.75 1.14 0.91
C VAL A 55 4.17 0.48 2.22
N GLN A 56 4.33 -0.84 2.18
CA GLN A 56 4.69 -1.70 3.30
C GLN A 56 6.21 -1.79 3.49
N GLU A 57 6.66 -2.31 4.63
CA GLU A 57 8.10 -2.44 4.93
C GLU A 57 8.90 -3.30 3.93
N ASN A 58 8.22 -4.19 3.22
CA ASN A 58 8.76 -5.02 2.14
C ASN A 58 8.65 -4.37 0.75
N TYR A 59 8.30 -3.08 0.68
CA TYR A 59 8.07 -2.29 -0.53
C TYR A 59 6.84 -2.71 -1.36
N VAL A 60 6.05 -3.67 -0.88
CA VAL A 60 4.77 -4.03 -1.50
C VAL A 60 3.76 -2.91 -1.25
N VAL A 61 2.89 -2.64 -2.22
CA VAL A 61 1.81 -1.68 -2.06
C VAL A 61 0.49 -2.40 -1.90
N THR A 62 -0.21 -2.05 -0.81
CA THR A 62 -1.50 -2.64 -0.44
C THR A 62 -2.59 -1.58 -0.34
N ASP A 63 -3.81 -1.95 -0.69
CA ASP A 63 -5.02 -1.15 -0.47
C ASP A 63 -5.60 -1.42 0.93
N GLY A 64 -4.76 -1.18 1.94
CA GLY A 64 -5.03 -1.49 3.34
C GLY A 64 -3.77 -1.57 4.18
N VAL A 65 -3.95 -1.69 5.51
CA VAL A 65 -2.84 -1.70 6.48
C VAL A 65 -2.16 -3.06 6.63
N PHE A 66 -2.80 -4.14 6.18
CA PHE A 66 -2.25 -5.50 6.24
C PHE A 66 -1.35 -5.75 5.03
N LYS A 67 -0.18 -6.35 5.25
CA LYS A 67 0.86 -6.47 4.21
C LYS A 67 0.66 -7.64 3.24
N ASP A 68 -0.25 -8.54 3.60
CA ASP A 68 -0.59 -9.79 2.93
C ASP A 68 -2.03 -9.79 2.37
N GLU A 69 -2.73 -8.65 2.49
CA GLU A 69 -4.06 -8.45 1.94
C GLU A 69 -4.06 -7.30 0.94
N ASN A 70 -4.99 -7.36 -0.01
CA ASN A 70 -5.26 -6.31 -0.97
C ASN A 70 -4.01 -5.76 -1.68
N ILE A 71 -3.14 -6.67 -2.13
CA ILE A 71 -1.88 -6.34 -2.79
C ILE A 71 -2.16 -5.75 -4.17
N VAL A 72 -1.88 -4.46 -4.32
CA VAL A 72 -2.06 -3.71 -5.57
C VAL A 72 -0.79 -3.74 -6.43
N PHE A 73 0.39 -3.82 -5.81
CA PHE A 73 1.67 -3.88 -6.52
C PHE A 73 2.73 -4.62 -5.70
N ASP A 74 3.35 -5.65 -6.28
CA ASP A 74 4.36 -6.50 -5.64
C ASP A 74 5.66 -6.68 -6.46
N ASN A 75 5.82 -5.94 -7.56
CA ASN A 75 7.02 -6.01 -8.38
C ASN A 75 8.19 -5.19 -7.79
N ILE A 76 8.91 -5.78 -6.83
CA ILE A 76 9.95 -5.10 -6.05
C ILE A 76 11.29 -5.04 -6.79
N THR A 77 11.39 -4.17 -7.79
CA THR A 77 12.63 -3.92 -8.54
C THR A 77 13.59 -2.96 -7.80
N PRO A 78 14.89 -2.95 -8.15
CA PRO A 78 15.83 -1.93 -7.67
C PRO A 78 15.38 -0.50 -7.99
N GLU A 79 14.81 -0.28 -9.16
CA GLU A 79 14.28 1.00 -9.63
C GLU A 79 13.08 1.45 -8.79
N TRP A 80 12.20 0.51 -8.43
CA TRP A 80 11.10 0.77 -7.51
C TRP A 80 11.60 1.21 -6.13
N LYS A 81 12.58 0.50 -5.57
CA LYS A 81 13.20 0.92 -4.30
C LYS A 81 13.80 2.32 -4.41
N ASP A 82 14.54 2.60 -5.48
CA ASP A 82 15.13 3.92 -5.72
C ASP A 82 14.06 5.02 -5.78
N PHE A 83 12.95 4.76 -6.46
CA PHE A 83 11.78 5.63 -6.50
C PHE A 83 11.17 5.84 -5.10
N CYS A 84 10.99 4.77 -4.32
CA CYS A 84 10.51 4.87 -2.94
C CYS A 84 11.42 5.77 -2.08
N HIS A 85 12.73 5.62 -2.19
CA HIS A 85 13.68 6.41 -1.39
C HIS A 85 13.79 7.86 -1.87
N LYS A 86 13.91 8.09 -3.18
CA LYS A 86 14.19 9.43 -3.74
C LYS A 86 12.95 10.29 -3.95
N ILE A 87 11.84 9.70 -4.39
CA ILE A 87 10.63 10.44 -4.77
C ILE A 87 9.59 10.38 -3.65
N LEU A 88 9.35 9.18 -3.09
CA LEU A 88 8.38 9.00 -2.02
C LEU A 88 8.96 9.32 -0.62
N ALA A 89 10.28 9.49 -0.50
CA ALA A 89 10.96 9.65 0.79
C ALA A 89 10.47 8.60 1.80
N PHE A 90 10.41 7.34 1.35
CA PHE A 90 10.02 6.20 2.16
C PHE A 90 11.26 5.64 2.84
N GLU A 91 11.38 5.87 4.15
CA GLU A 91 12.47 5.36 4.96
C GLU A 91 11.91 4.50 6.08
N LEU A 92 12.54 3.34 6.31
CA LEU A 92 12.18 2.48 7.41
C LEU A 92 12.74 3.07 8.71
N PRO A 93 11.91 3.26 9.75
CA PRO A 93 12.39 3.74 11.04
C PRO A 93 13.36 2.72 11.66
N VAL A 94 14.54 3.19 12.06
CA VAL A 94 15.50 2.40 12.83
C VAL A 94 15.10 2.44 14.29
N TYR A 95 14.38 1.41 14.75
CA TYR A 95 14.05 1.26 16.17
C TYR A 95 15.30 0.85 16.96
N LYS A 96 15.90 1.80 17.68
CA LYS A 96 16.88 1.50 18.73
C LYS A 96 16.13 1.25 20.03
N PRO A 97 16.30 0.11 20.71
CA PRO A 97 15.70 -0.10 22.02
C PRO A 97 16.26 0.93 23.00
N VAL A 98 15.37 1.70 23.63
CA VAL A 98 15.76 2.61 24.71
C VAL A 98 16.04 1.75 25.94
N GLN A 99 17.27 1.78 26.45
CA GLN A 99 17.58 1.18 27.73
C GLN A 99 17.07 2.09 28.83
N VAL A 100 15.95 1.71 29.44
CA VAL A 100 15.45 2.35 30.66
C VAL A 100 16.24 1.76 31.84
N SER A 101 17.17 2.52 32.37
CA SER A 101 17.82 2.18 33.64
C SER A 101 16.76 2.28 34.74
N THR A 102 16.49 1.16 35.42
CA THR A 102 15.60 1.08 36.59
C THR A 102 16.30 1.62 37.82
#